data_AF-A0AAV9A2G2-F1
#
_entry.id   AF-A0AAV9A2G2-F1
#
_cell.length_a   1.000
_cell.length_b   1.000
_cell.length_c   1.000
_cell.angle_alpha   90.00
_cell.angle_beta   90.00
_cell.angle_gamma   90.00
#
_symmetry.space_group_name_H-M   'P 1'
#
loop_
_entity.id
_entity.type
_entity.pdbx_description
1 polymer ?
#
loop_
_entity_poly.entity_id
_entity_poly.type
_entity_poly.pdbx_seq_one_letter_code
_entity_poly.pdbx_strand_id
1 'polypeptide(L)'
;MSHDDPYAPKSPSCDNKFQLVKVESWVNGVTSSSIVGLSARFGSPLPRDAANAIRRPTVLANPINCCAHSSSKLTNFVALAKRGDCTFTAKAQIAQFGGAAGLLVINDNEDLYKMVCNKNDTSINITIPVVMIPNSGGKILEDSIAGGGSVELLLYSPIRPAVDLSAGFLLLMAVGTIVCASLWAEFIACEQVDERYKQLTPKDPSSSATNNGDDSEKEVLEINSKLAIGFLLMASAFLMLLYFFMASWFIWLLIVLFCIGGIEGMHVCLVTLILRFFKNCGRKTMNIPMFGDVLILSLVVLPLCMAFAIVWAANQHAPLAWIGQDVLGICLMITVLQMARLPNIKVASALLMCAFVYDIFWVFISPLIFHESVMIAVSLIFL
;
A
#
# COMPACT_ATOMS: atom_id res chain seq x y z
N MET A 1 -12.63 11.72 1.66
CA MET A 1 -13.64 11.81 2.72
C MET A 1 -13.24 12.93 3.69
N SER A 2 -14.12 13.89 3.96
CA SER A 2 -13.89 14.92 4.99
C SER A 2 -14.02 14.26 6.37
N HIS A 3 -12.96 14.30 7.18
CA HIS A 3 -12.99 13.82 8.57
C HIS A 3 -13.66 14.87 9.46
N ASP A 4 -14.94 15.13 9.24
CA ASP A 4 -15.70 16.05 10.09
C ASP A 4 -15.93 15.39 11.46
N ASP A 5 -15.61 16.09 12.53
CA ASP A 5 -15.84 15.62 13.89
C ASP A 5 -17.14 16.24 14.42
N PRO A 6 -18.21 15.44 14.59
CA PRO A 6 -19.50 15.96 15.04
C PRO A 6 -19.48 16.40 16.51
N TYR A 7 -18.47 16.00 17.29
CA TYR A 7 -18.37 16.32 18.72
C TYR A 7 -17.49 17.54 19.01
N ALA A 8 -16.70 18.00 18.04
CA ALA A 8 -15.87 19.17 18.21
C ALA A 8 -16.74 20.46 18.23
N PRO A 9 -16.44 21.44 19.10
CA PRO A 9 -17.20 22.69 19.18
C PRO A 9 -17.14 23.47 17.85
N LYS A 10 -18.26 24.03 17.44
CA LYS A 10 -18.40 24.86 16.23
C LYS A 10 -18.63 26.30 16.65
N SER A 11 -17.80 27.20 16.14
CA SER A 11 -18.00 28.65 16.21
C SER A 11 -17.83 29.21 14.80
N PRO A 12 -18.39 30.40 14.46
CA PRO A 12 -18.29 30.95 13.11
C PRO A 12 -16.85 31.13 12.61
N SER A 13 -15.89 31.29 13.53
CA SER A 13 -14.45 31.36 13.28
C SER A 13 -13.72 30.01 13.32
N CYS A 14 -14.42 28.91 13.59
CA CYS A 14 -13.88 27.58 13.82
C CYS A 14 -14.79 26.48 13.30
N ASP A 15 -15.07 26.52 12.00
CA ASP A 15 -15.93 25.54 11.31
C ASP A 15 -15.28 25.00 10.03
N ASN A 16 -13.97 25.20 9.85
CA ASN A 16 -13.27 24.60 8.71
C ASN A 16 -13.28 23.08 8.83
N LYS A 17 -13.51 22.39 7.72
CA LYS A 17 -13.35 20.94 7.66
C LYS A 17 -11.86 20.58 7.71
N PHE A 18 -11.54 19.51 8.43
CA PHE A 18 -10.20 18.91 8.40
C PHE A 18 -9.88 18.41 6.99
N GLN A 19 -8.77 18.88 6.46
CA GLN A 19 -8.27 18.54 5.13
C GLN A 19 -6.84 18.03 5.24
N LEU A 20 -6.54 16.95 4.52
CA LEU A 20 -5.16 16.52 4.34
C LEU A 20 -4.43 17.55 3.48
N VAL A 21 -3.24 17.93 3.92
CA VAL A 21 -2.41 18.94 3.29
C VAL A 21 -1.15 18.26 2.80
N LYS A 22 -0.76 18.53 1.55
CA LYS A 22 0.57 18.17 1.06
C LYS A 22 1.51 19.34 1.33
N VAL A 23 2.58 19.05 2.06
CA VAL A 23 3.64 19.99 2.42
C VAL A 23 4.85 19.62 1.58
N GLU A 24 5.02 20.30 0.44
CA GLU A 24 6.22 20.13 -0.38
C GLU A 24 7.32 21.04 0.14
N SER A 25 8.53 20.50 0.25
CA SER A 25 9.67 21.21 0.84
C SER A 25 10.84 21.27 -0.13
N TRP A 26 11.58 22.37 -0.07
CA TRP A 26 12.84 22.57 -0.78
C TRP A 26 13.91 22.99 0.22
N VAL A 27 15.07 22.34 0.17
CA VAL A 27 16.24 22.70 0.96
C VAL A 27 17.29 23.22 0.00
N ASN A 28 17.69 24.50 0.15
CA ASN A 28 18.63 25.17 -0.75
C ASN A 28 18.24 25.07 -2.24
N GLY A 29 16.94 25.11 -2.53
CA GLY A 29 16.40 25.01 -3.89
C GLY A 29 16.23 23.59 -4.43
N VAL A 30 16.73 22.56 -3.74
CA VAL A 30 16.56 21.16 -4.13
C VAL A 30 15.27 20.61 -3.51
N THR A 31 14.43 19.96 -4.33
CA THR A 31 13.18 19.34 -3.86
C THR A 31 13.50 18.23 -2.86
N SER A 32 12.87 18.31 -1.69
CA SER A 32 12.95 17.30 -0.63
C SER A 32 11.64 16.50 -0.55
N SER A 33 11.60 15.47 0.29
CA SER A 33 10.43 14.62 0.49
C SER A 33 9.19 15.44 0.88
N SER A 34 8.04 15.11 0.31
CA SER A 34 6.77 15.73 0.69
C SER A 34 6.26 15.15 2.01
N ILE A 35 5.82 16.01 2.91
CA ILE A 35 5.22 15.63 4.20
C ILE A 35 3.70 15.72 4.08
N VAL A 36 2.98 14.75 4.65
CA VAL A 36 1.52 14.81 4.76
C VAL A 36 1.17 15.48 6.09
N GLY A 37 0.34 16.52 6.03
CA GLY A 37 -0.16 17.25 7.17
C GLY A 37 -1.69 17.28 7.26
N LEU A 38 -2.21 17.85 8.34
CA LEU A 38 -3.64 18.02 8.59
C LEU A 38 -3.97 19.48 8.92
N SER A 39 -4.92 20.08 8.21
CA SER A 39 -5.34 21.47 8.46
C SER A 39 -6.08 21.61 9.79
N ALA A 40 -6.03 22.79 10.42
CA ALA A 40 -6.85 23.11 11.59
C ALA A 40 -8.33 23.34 11.23
N ARG A 41 -9.20 23.34 12.26
CA ARG A 41 -10.60 23.76 12.15
C ARG A 41 -10.80 25.29 12.05
N PHE A 42 -9.71 26.05 12.21
CA PHE A 42 -9.65 27.50 12.16
C PHE A 42 -8.55 27.94 11.17
N GLY A 43 -8.43 29.24 10.91
CA GLY A 43 -7.48 29.78 9.94
C GLY A 43 -8.06 29.87 8.53
N SER A 44 -7.24 30.33 7.57
CA SER A 44 -7.66 30.35 6.17
C SER A 44 -7.59 28.97 5.53
N PRO A 45 -8.51 28.64 4.59
CA PRO A 45 -8.40 27.42 3.80
C PRO A 45 -7.13 27.43 2.94
N LEU A 46 -6.62 26.24 2.65
CA LEU A 46 -5.50 26.09 1.73
C LEU A 46 -5.97 26.00 0.28
N PRO A 47 -5.15 26.47 -0.69
CA PRO A 47 -5.42 26.25 -2.11
C PRO A 47 -5.54 24.77 -2.43
N ARG A 48 -6.37 24.44 -3.41
CA ARG A 48 -6.61 23.04 -3.80
C ARG A 48 -5.53 22.50 -4.73
N ASP A 49 -4.98 23.37 -5.56
CA ASP A 49 -3.99 23.04 -6.58
C ASP A 49 -2.64 23.65 -6.23
N ALA A 50 -1.56 22.92 -6.51
CA ALA A 50 -0.19 23.40 -6.30
C ALA A 50 0.09 24.70 -7.07
N ALA A 51 -0.50 24.87 -8.26
CA ALA A 51 -0.34 26.07 -9.09
C ALA A 51 -0.90 27.35 -8.43
N ASN A 52 -1.88 27.21 -7.54
CA ASN A 52 -2.49 28.32 -6.80
C ASN A 52 -1.85 28.51 -5.41
N ALA A 53 -0.96 27.59 -4.99
CA ALA A 53 -0.24 27.69 -3.75
C ALA A 53 0.99 28.59 -3.91
N ILE A 54 1.32 29.31 -2.84
CA ILE A 54 2.46 30.23 -2.83
C ILE A 54 3.59 29.58 -2.06
N ARG A 55 4.75 29.43 -2.72
CA ARG A 55 5.98 29.00 -2.07
C ARG A 55 6.46 30.07 -1.11
N ARG A 56 6.71 29.70 0.14
CA ARG A 56 7.13 30.62 1.20
C ARG A 56 8.33 30.08 1.96
N PRO A 57 9.27 30.93 2.39
CA PRO A 57 10.36 30.50 3.25
C PRO A 57 9.84 30.12 4.63
N THR A 58 10.54 29.22 5.30
CA THR A 58 10.17 28.69 6.62
C THR A 58 11.20 29.09 7.66
N VAL A 59 10.72 29.37 8.87
CA VAL A 59 11.57 29.77 9.99
C VAL A 59 11.08 29.12 11.28
N LEU A 60 12.02 28.73 12.13
CA LEU A 60 11.71 28.26 13.48
C LEU A 60 11.21 29.44 14.33
N ALA A 61 10.05 29.26 14.95
CA ALA A 61 9.57 30.18 15.97
C ALA A 61 10.56 30.23 17.14
N ASN A 62 10.72 31.39 17.78
CA ASN A 62 11.56 31.51 18.98
C ASN A 62 10.84 32.31 20.08
N PRO A 63 10.25 31.67 21.08
CA PRO A 63 10.43 30.26 21.45
C PRO A 63 9.77 29.27 20.47
N ILE A 64 10.32 28.06 20.35
CA ILE A 64 9.85 27.04 19.40
C ILE A 64 8.42 26.59 19.63
N ASN A 65 7.90 26.71 20.86
CA ASN A 65 6.51 26.43 21.16
C ASN A 65 5.55 27.53 20.65
N CYS A 66 6.04 28.68 20.19
CA CYS A 66 5.23 29.81 19.72
C CYS A 66 4.14 30.23 20.73
N CYS A 67 4.40 30.08 22.03
CA CYS A 67 3.47 30.46 23.10
C CYS A 67 3.70 31.87 23.65
N ALA A 68 4.75 32.54 23.19
CA ALA A 68 5.04 33.95 23.44
C ALA A 68 5.50 34.63 22.14
N HIS A 69 5.54 35.96 22.13
CA HIS A 69 6.00 36.73 20.97
C HIS A 69 7.35 36.22 20.47
N SER A 70 7.38 35.88 19.17
CA SER A 70 8.58 35.34 18.55
C SER A 70 9.64 36.42 18.39
N SER A 71 10.86 36.13 18.83
CA SER A 71 12.04 36.95 18.55
C SER A 71 12.57 36.73 17.12
N SER A 72 12.23 35.61 16.48
CA SER A 72 12.48 35.38 15.04
C SER A 72 11.56 36.24 14.17
N LYS A 73 12.09 36.78 13.07
CA LYS A 73 11.30 37.51 12.07
C LYS A 73 10.37 36.54 11.32
N LEU A 74 9.07 36.63 11.59
CA LEU A 74 8.07 35.77 10.94
C LEU A 74 7.44 36.39 9.68
N THR A 75 7.71 37.67 9.39
CA THR A 75 7.03 38.42 8.32
C THR A 75 7.17 37.76 6.95
N ASN A 76 6.07 37.27 6.38
CA ASN A 76 5.99 36.51 5.12
C ASN A 76 6.64 35.10 5.13
N PHE A 77 6.99 34.57 6.31
CA PHE A 77 7.48 33.20 6.47
C PHE A 77 6.36 32.29 6.96
N VAL A 78 6.49 30.99 6.68
CA VAL A 78 5.76 29.96 7.41
C VAL A 78 6.49 29.72 8.73
N ALA A 79 5.81 29.98 9.83
CA ALA A 79 6.36 29.72 11.16
C ALA A 79 6.29 28.22 11.46
N LEU A 80 7.39 27.64 11.93
CA LEU A 80 7.47 26.25 12.39
C LEU A 80 7.51 26.24 13.92
N ALA A 81 6.59 25.52 14.54
CA ALA A 81 6.44 25.48 16.00
C ALA A 81 6.14 24.09 16.53
N LYS A 82 6.58 23.74 17.75
CA LYS A 82 6.24 22.48 18.43
C LYS A 82 4.90 22.56 19.14
N ARG A 83 4.21 21.41 19.20
CA ARG A 83 3.05 21.19 20.07
C ARG A 83 3.44 21.33 21.55
N GLY A 84 2.47 21.66 22.41
CA GLY A 84 2.65 21.77 23.86
C GLY A 84 2.49 23.19 24.41
N ASP A 85 2.49 23.32 25.75
CA ASP A 85 2.48 24.55 26.57
C ASP A 85 1.27 25.50 26.46
N CYS A 86 0.71 25.70 25.26
CA CYS A 86 -0.44 26.56 25.02
C CYS A 86 -1.35 25.99 23.93
N THR A 87 -2.55 26.56 23.79
CA THR A 87 -3.54 26.09 22.81
C THR A 87 -3.10 26.33 21.37
N PHE A 88 -3.59 25.51 20.43
CA PHE A 88 -3.29 25.68 19.00
C PHE A 88 -3.74 27.05 18.47
N THR A 89 -4.86 27.55 18.96
CA THR A 89 -5.41 28.87 18.61
C THR A 89 -4.51 30.00 19.10
N ALA A 90 -3.94 29.89 20.31
CA ALA A 90 -2.97 30.85 20.82
C ALA A 90 -1.68 30.88 19.98
N LYS A 91 -1.12 29.71 19.64
CA LYS A 91 0.06 29.61 18.75
C LYS A 91 -0.17 30.31 17.42
N ALA A 92 -1.32 30.06 16.80
CA ALA A 92 -1.68 30.66 15.51
C ALA A 92 -1.88 32.17 15.59
N GLN A 93 -2.51 32.67 16.66
CA GLN A 93 -2.63 34.11 16.90
C GLN A 93 -1.25 34.76 17.04
N ILE A 94 -0.37 34.18 17.86
CA ILE A 94 0.98 34.72 18.09
C ILE A 94 1.80 34.73 16.79
N ALA A 95 1.77 33.64 16.02
CA ALA A 95 2.44 33.57 14.73
C ALA A 95 1.92 34.64 13.76
N GLN A 96 0.59 34.80 13.68
CA GLN A 96 -0.06 35.82 12.85
C GLN A 96 0.30 37.24 13.29
N PHE A 97 0.30 37.52 14.60
CA PHE A 97 0.74 38.83 15.13
C PHE A 97 2.20 39.12 14.81
N GLY A 98 3.05 38.09 14.70
CA GLY A 98 4.42 38.20 14.19
C GLY A 98 4.53 38.44 12.66
N GLY A 99 3.41 38.43 11.94
CA GLY A 99 3.36 38.61 10.48
C GLY A 99 3.61 37.33 9.68
N ALA A 100 3.49 36.15 10.29
CA ALA A 100 3.61 34.87 9.59
C ALA A 100 2.59 34.79 8.45
N ALA A 101 2.99 34.15 7.35
CA ALA A 101 2.10 33.82 6.23
C ALA A 101 1.36 32.49 6.44
N GLY A 102 1.76 31.70 7.44
CA GLY A 102 1.22 30.39 7.79
C GLY A 102 1.89 29.84 9.04
N LEU A 103 1.27 28.85 9.68
CA LEU A 103 1.81 28.14 10.82
C LEU A 103 1.82 26.62 10.57
N LEU A 104 2.99 26.01 10.72
CA LEU A 104 3.18 24.57 10.80
C LEU A 104 3.43 24.16 12.24
N VAL A 105 2.60 23.25 12.76
CA VAL A 105 2.72 22.69 14.10
C VAL A 105 3.29 21.27 14.02
N ILE A 106 4.46 21.06 14.62
CA ILE A 106 5.09 19.75 14.75
C ILE A 106 4.44 19.01 15.91
N ASN A 107 3.90 17.83 15.64
CA ASN A 107 3.34 16.97 16.67
C ASN A 107 4.44 16.26 17.48
N ASP A 108 4.08 15.83 18.69
CA ASP A 108 4.98 15.09 19.58
C ASP A 108 5.13 13.62 19.15
N ASN A 109 4.16 13.12 18.37
CA ASN A 109 4.06 11.76 17.84
C ASN A 109 3.97 11.77 16.29
N GLU A 110 3.95 10.58 15.67
CA GLU A 110 3.77 10.42 14.22
C GLU A 110 2.30 10.59 13.75
N ASP A 111 1.32 10.49 14.65
CA ASP A 111 -0.09 10.67 14.28
C ASP A 111 -0.43 12.14 13.96
N LEU A 112 -1.44 12.36 13.12
CA LEU A 112 -1.95 13.70 12.82
C LEU A 112 -3.15 14.02 13.73
N TYR A 113 -2.93 14.85 14.73
CA TYR A 113 -3.97 15.26 15.67
C TYR A 113 -4.87 16.38 15.13
N LYS A 114 -6.18 16.26 15.39
CA LYS A 114 -7.18 17.25 14.97
C LYS A 114 -7.09 18.52 15.82
N MET A 115 -6.57 19.61 15.25
CA MET A 115 -6.54 20.91 15.92
C MET A 115 -7.93 21.57 15.92
N VAL A 116 -8.57 21.57 17.08
CA VAL A 116 -9.89 22.17 17.34
C VAL A 116 -9.77 23.44 18.18
N CYS A 117 -10.82 24.26 18.17
CA CYS A 117 -10.92 25.42 19.07
C CYS A 117 -11.42 25.02 20.45
N ASN A 118 -11.08 25.83 21.46
CA ASN A 118 -11.57 25.63 22.80
C ASN A 118 -12.97 26.24 22.96
N LYS A 119 -13.74 25.81 23.98
CA LYS A 119 -15.10 26.33 24.25
C LYS A 119 -15.10 27.82 24.61
N ASN A 120 -14.01 28.32 25.17
CA ASN A 120 -13.85 29.72 25.56
C ASN A 120 -13.43 30.61 24.37
N ASP A 121 -13.13 30.01 23.21
CA ASP A 121 -12.67 30.74 22.05
C ASP A 121 -13.86 31.26 21.21
N THR A 122 -14.47 32.35 21.66
CA THR A 122 -15.70 32.91 21.06
C THR A 122 -15.46 33.90 19.92
N SER A 123 -14.25 34.45 19.78
CA SER A 123 -13.88 35.41 18.72
C SER A 123 -12.43 35.20 18.24
N ILE A 124 -12.19 34.10 17.52
CA ILE A 124 -10.87 33.85 16.93
C ILE A 124 -10.79 34.50 15.55
N ASN A 125 -9.89 35.44 15.35
CA ASN A 125 -9.59 35.98 14.02
C ASN A 125 -8.21 35.49 13.55
N ILE A 126 -8.16 34.25 13.03
CA ILE A 126 -6.96 33.69 12.41
C ILE A 126 -7.21 33.64 10.90
N THR A 127 -6.41 34.37 10.14
CA THR A 127 -6.46 34.50 8.68
C THR A 127 -5.31 33.79 7.98
N ILE A 128 -4.36 33.23 8.73
CA ILE A 128 -3.28 32.41 8.20
C ILE A 128 -3.68 30.92 8.15
N PRO A 129 -3.15 30.12 7.21
CA PRO A 129 -3.35 28.67 7.22
C PRO A 129 -2.56 28.04 8.37
N VAL A 130 -3.17 27.06 9.03
CA VAL A 130 -2.57 26.33 10.15
C VAL A 130 -2.61 24.83 9.84
N VAL A 131 -1.45 24.18 9.87
CA VAL A 131 -1.27 22.77 9.47
C VAL A 131 -0.44 22.03 10.51
N MET A 132 -0.89 20.86 10.92
CA MET A 132 -0.10 19.94 11.74
C MET A 132 0.67 18.99 10.86
N ILE A 133 1.90 18.67 11.24
CA ILE A 133 2.75 17.66 10.61
C ILE A 133 3.25 16.64 11.65
N PRO A 134 3.58 15.40 11.25
CA PRO A 134 4.14 14.38 12.14
C PRO A 134 5.51 14.78 12.68
N ASN A 135 5.92 14.13 13.78
CA ASN A 135 7.21 14.40 14.44
C ASN A 135 8.41 14.20 13.48
N SER A 136 8.46 13.08 12.77
CA SER A 136 9.49 12.77 11.77
C SER A 136 9.65 13.87 10.71
N GLY A 137 8.53 14.32 10.13
CA GLY A 137 8.50 15.40 9.15
C GLY A 137 8.99 16.73 9.73
N GLY A 138 8.58 17.04 10.97
CA GLY A 138 9.05 18.22 11.69
C GLY A 138 10.56 18.21 11.91
N LYS A 139 11.09 17.07 12.35
CA LYS A 139 12.52 16.90 12.63
C LYS A 139 13.39 17.11 11.38
N ILE A 140 12.96 16.60 10.22
CA ILE A 140 13.66 16.81 8.94
C ILE A 140 13.77 18.32 8.63
N LEU A 141 12.70 19.07 8.84
CA LEU A 141 12.69 20.52 8.62
C LEU A 141 13.53 21.26 9.67
N GLU A 142 13.43 20.87 10.95
CA GLU A 142 14.23 21.43 12.04
C GLU A 142 15.73 21.25 11.79
N ASP A 143 16.16 20.03 11.50
CA ASP A 143 17.56 19.69 11.25
C ASP A 143 18.09 20.44 10.02
N SER A 144 17.27 20.59 8.98
CA SER A 144 17.63 21.34 7.77
C SER A 144 17.83 22.83 8.04
N ILE A 145 16.96 23.45 8.86
CA ILE A 145 17.08 24.86 9.25
C ILE A 145 18.26 25.06 10.22
N ALA A 146 18.42 24.17 11.20
CA ALA A 146 19.51 24.22 12.17
C ALA A 146 20.89 24.01 11.52
N GLY A 147 20.95 23.21 10.45
CA GLY A 147 22.13 23.05 9.60
C GLY A 147 22.46 24.27 8.72
N GLY A 148 21.70 25.37 8.83
CA GLY A 148 21.89 26.60 8.05
C GLY A 148 21.28 26.55 6.65
N GLY A 149 20.49 25.52 6.33
CA GLY A 149 19.78 25.41 5.06
C GLY A 149 18.62 26.39 4.94
N SER A 150 18.42 26.93 3.74
CA SER A 150 17.23 27.70 3.42
C SER A 150 16.09 26.74 3.05
N VAL A 151 15.05 26.70 3.89
CA VAL A 151 13.88 25.83 3.69
C VAL A 151 12.70 26.63 3.19
N GLU A 152 12.12 26.22 2.07
CA GLU A 152 10.90 26.79 1.51
C GLU A 152 9.81 25.72 1.42
N LEU A 153 8.57 26.12 1.70
CA LEU A 153 7.42 25.24 1.73
C LEU A 153 6.34 25.70 0.75
N LEU A 154 5.65 24.73 0.16
CA LEU A 154 4.42 24.91 -0.61
C LEU A 154 3.32 24.08 0.04
N LEU A 155 2.24 24.74 0.47
CA LEU A 155 1.14 24.11 1.20
C LEU A 155 -0.13 24.11 0.34
N TYR A 156 -0.69 22.94 0.05
CA TYR A 156 -1.95 22.81 -0.69
C TYR A 156 -2.73 21.55 -0.30
N SER A 157 -4.05 21.54 -0.55
CA SER A 157 -4.93 20.41 -0.23
C SER A 157 -5.63 19.87 -1.49
N PRO A 158 -5.06 18.84 -2.14
CA PRO A 158 -5.64 18.28 -3.36
C PRO A 158 -7.01 17.65 -3.11
N ILE A 159 -7.96 17.90 -4.02
CA ILE A 159 -9.27 17.23 -3.98
C ILE A 159 -9.06 15.76 -4.29
N ARG A 160 -9.39 14.87 -3.34
CA ARG A 160 -9.50 13.45 -3.65
C ARG A 160 -10.83 13.21 -4.38
N PRO A 161 -10.81 12.71 -5.64
CA PRO A 161 -12.04 12.38 -6.33
C PRO A 161 -12.83 11.31 -5.57
N ALA A 162 -14.16 11.30 -5.71
CA ALA A 162 -15.01 10.32 -5.04
C ALA A 162 -14.78 8.89 -5.55
N VAL A 163 -14.36 8.77 -6.80
CA VAL A 163 -13.98 7.50 -7.44
C VAL A 163 -12.50 7.58 -7.76
N ASP A 164 -11.74 6.67 -7.16
CA ASP A 164 -10.34 6.47 -7.52
C ASP A 164 -10.27 5.62 -8.78
N LEU A 165 -9.91 6.24 -9.91
CA LEU A 165 -9.77 5.55 -11.19
C LEU A 165 -8.71 4.43 -11.10
N SER A 166 -7.68 4.61 -10.27
CA SER A 166 -6.65 3.58 -10.08
C SER A 166 -7.21 2.34 -9.41
N ALA A 167 -8.08 2.50 -8.40
CA ALA A 167 -8.78 1.39 -7.76
C ALA A 167 -9.69 0.64 -8.75
N GLY A 168 -10.37 1.37 -9.64
CA GLY A 168 -11.16 0.78 -10.72
C GLY A 168 -10.30 -0.05 -11.70
N PHE A 169 -9.14 0.48 -12.09
CA PHE A 169 -8.19 -0.24 -12.94
C PHE A 169 -7.63 -1.49 -12.27
N LEU A 170 -7.23 -1.41 -10.99
CA LEU A 170 -6.76 -2.54 -10.21
C LEU A 170 -7.82 -3.64 -10.09
N LEU A 171 -9.08 -3.27 -9.87
CA LEU A 171 -10.20 -4.22 -9.84
C LEU A 171 -10.38 -4.93 -11.19
N LEU A 172 -10.33 -4.17 -12.29
CA LEU A 172 -10.44 -4.73 -13.63
C LEU A 172 -9.28 -5.71 -13.93
N MET A 173 -8.05 -5.36 -13.56
CA MET A 173 -6.88 -6.23 -13.69
C MET A 173 -7.02 -7.51 -12.85
N ALA A 174 -7.49 -7.41 -11.62
CA ALA A 174 -7.69 -8.56 -10.74
C ALA A 174 -8.75 -9.53 -11.31
N VAL A 175 -9.91 -9.01 -11.71
CA VAL A 175 -10.97 -9.82 -12.34
C VAL A 175 -10.48 -10.43 -13.64
N GLY A 176 -9.79 -9.66 -14.48
CA GLY A 176 -9.18 -10.14 -15.72
C GLY A 176 -8.19 -11.27 -15.48
N THR A 177 -7.34 -11.16 -14.46
CA THR A 177 -6.37 -12.20 -14.09
C THR A 177 -7.06 -13.49 -13.67
N ILE A 178 -8.12 -13.40 -12.85
CA ILE A 178 -8.90 -14.57 -12.41
C ILE A 178 -9.60 -15.25 -13.59
N VAL A 179 -10.21 -14.47 -14.50
CA VAL A 179 -10.87 -15.01 -15.70
C VAL A 179 -9.84 -15.69 -16.60
N CYS A 180 -8.68 -15.04 -16.85
CA CYS A 180 -7.59 -15.62 -17.62
C CYS A 180 -7.08 -16.92 -16.99
N ALA A 181 -6.89 -16.97 -15.68
CA ALA A 181 -6.43 -18.16 -14.97
C ALA A 181 -7.46 -19.30 -15.03
N SER A 182 -8.75 -18.98 -14.88
CA SER A 182 -9.84 -19.95 -14.91
C SER A 182 -10.03 -20.58 -16.29
N LEU A 183 -9.93 -19.75 -17.34
CA LEU A 183 -10.01 -20.19 -18.74
C LEU A 183 -8.66 -20.69 -19.28
N TRP A 184 -7.59 -20.68 -18.48
CA TRP A 184 -6.25 -20.98 -18.96
C TRP A 184 -6.12 -22.39 -19.53
N ALA A 185 -6.76 -23.37 -18.90
CA ALA A 185 -6.77 -24.75 -19.38
C ALA A 185 -7.44 -24.87 -20.76
N GLU A 186 -8.54 -24.17 -20.99
CA GLU A 186 -9.21 -24.12 -22.30
C GLU A 186 -8.40 -23.33 -23.32
N PHE A 187 -7.75 -22.26 -22.87
CA PHE A 187 -6.88 -21.42 -23.69
C PHE A 187 -5.63 -22.19 -24.16
N ILE A 188 -5.09 -23.10 -23.35
CA ILE A 188 -3.87 -23.85 -23.67
C ILE A 188 -4.16 -25.29 -24.13
N ALA A 189 -5.42 -25.74 -24.14
CA ALA A 189 -5.83 -27.04 -24.68
C ALA A 189 -5.63 -27.13 -26.21
N CYS A 190 -4.38 -27.26 -26.63
CA CYS A 190 -4.00 -28.01 -27.81
C CYS A 190 -3.74 -29.44 -27.32
N GLU A 191 -4.77 -30.29 -27.39
CA GLU A 191 -4.71 -31.73 -27.64
C GLU A 191 -3.29 -32.32 -27.77
N GLN A 192 -2.55 -32.63 -26.68
CA GLN A 192 -1.40 -33.57 -26.70
C GLN A 192 -0.68 -33.92 -25.36
N VAL A 193 -1.27 -33.74 -24.17
CA VAL A 193 -0.61 -34.24 -22.92
C VAL A 193 -1.47 -35.22 -22.11
N ASP A 194 -2.80 -35.23 -22.27
CA ASP A 194 -3.68 -36.12 -21.49
C ASP A 194 -3.75 -37.56 -22.04
N GLU A 195 -3.48 -37.77 -23.34
CA GLU A 195 -3.56 -39.08 -24.01
C GLU A 195 -2.45 -40.06 -23.55
N ARG A 196 -1.24 -39.58 -23.27
CA ARG A 196 -0.10 -40.46 -22.93
C ARG A 196 -0.09 -40.91 -21.47
N TYR A 197 -0.79 -40.20 -20.57
CA TYR A 197 -0.89 -40.59 -19.15
C TYR A 197 -2.06 -41.54 -18.88
N LYS A 198 -3.17 -41.39 -19.62
CA LYS A 198 -4.35 -42.29 -19.52
C LYS A 198 -4.13 -43.68 -20.12
N GLN A 199 -3.14 -43.88 -20.99
CA GLN A 199 -2.83 -45.20 -21.56
C GLN A 199 -1.99 -46.11 -20.65
N LEU A 200 -1.51 -45.61 -19.50
CA LEU A 200 -0.64 -46.36 -18.58
C LEU A 200 -1.33 -46.83 -17.29
N THR A 201 -2.61 -46.52 -17.09
CA THR A 201 -3.41 -47.06 -15.99
C THR A 201 -4.32 -48.20 -16.48
N PRO A 202 -4.06 -49.46 -16.08
CA PRO A 202 -4.96 -50.57 -16.34
C PRO A 202 -6.34 -50.28 -15.74
N LYS A 203 -7.38 -50.52 -16.56
CA LYS A 203 -8.78 -50.35 -16.21
C LYS A 203 -9.31 -51.68 -15.71
N ASP A 204 -9.46 -51.84 -14.40
CA ASP A 204 -10.16 -53.00 -13.83
C ASP A 204 -11.66 -52.66 -13.59
N PRO A 205 -12.59 -53.57 -13.92
CA PRO A 205 -14.02 -53.36 -13.73
C PRO A 205 -14.55 -53.95 -12.41
N SER A 206 -15.54 -53.23 -11.85
CA SER A 206 -16.58 -53.68 -10.91
C SER A 206 -16.20 -54.01 -9.45
N SER A 207 -16.81 -53.28 -8.50
CA SER A 207 -17.89 -53.83 -7.66
C SER A 207 -18.44 -52.82 -6.62
N SER A 208 -19.76 -52.92 -6.45
CA SER A 208 -20.60 -52.55 -5.30
C SER A 208 -20.66 -51.09 -4.82
N ALA A 209 -21.80 -50.47 -5.16
CA ALA A 209 -22.44 -49.45 -4.36
C ALA A 209 -22.67 -49.90 -2.91
N THR A 210 -22.36 -49.07 -1.92
CA THR A 210 -23.14 -48.94 -0.67
C THR A 210 -22.85 -47.59 -0.01
N ASN A 211 -23.93 -46.94 0.44
CA ASN A 211 -24.04 -45.69 1.19
C ASN A 211 -22.86 -45.34 2.12
N ASN A 212 -22.16 -44.23 1.85
CA ASN A 212 -21.23 -43.55 2.78
C ASN A 212 -21.16 -42.04 2.46
N GLY A 213 -22.30 -41.35 2.37
CA GLY A 213 -22.32 -39.91 2.04
C GLY A 213 -22.03 -38.99 3.23
N ASP A 214 -22.43 -39.37 4.45
CA ASP A 214 -22.51 -38.42 5.57
C ASP A 214 -21.22 -38.37 6.43
N ASP A 215 -20.51 -39.49 6.61
CA ASP A 215 -19.26 -39.53 7.39
C ASP A 215 -18.07 -38.91 6.64
N SER A 216 -17.95 -39.16 5.33
CA SER A 216 -16.90 -38.53 4.52
C SER A 216 -17.10 -37.03 4.34
N GLU A 217 -18.34 -36.53 4.35
CA GLU A 217 -18.61 -35.08 4.30
C GLU A 217 -18.22 -34.39 5.61
N LYS A 218 -18.49 -35.01 6.76
CA LYS A 218 -18.10 -34.51 8.09
C LYS A 218 -16.59 -34.53 8.28
N GLU A 219 -15.91 -35.59 7.86
CA GLU A 219 -14.45 -35.72 7.95
C GLU A 219 -13.72 -34.70 7.06
N VAL A 220 -14.21 -34.48 5.83
CA VAL A 220 -13.70 -33.42 4.93
C VAL A 220 -13.96 -32.02 5.49
N LEU A 221 -15.11 -31.79 6.14
CA LEU A 221 -15.43 -30.51 6.79
C LEU A 221 -14.53 -30.23 8.01
N GLU A 222 -14.24 -31.23 8.84
CA GLU A 222 -13.37 -31.07 10.01
C GLU A 222 -11.90 -30.83 9.63
N ILE A 223 -11.37 -31.61 8.67
CA ILE A 223 -10.00 -31.44 8.16
C ILE A 223 -9.85 -30.05 7.54
N ASN A 224 -10.87 -29.59 6.82
CA ASN A 224 -10.84 -28.28 6.20
C ASN A 224 -10.96 -27.12 7.21
N SER A 225 -11.77 -27.29 8.27
CA SER A 225 -11.91 -26.27 9.32
C SER A 225 -10.58 -26.07 10.05
N LYS A 226 -9.84 -27.16 10.31
CA LYS A 226 -8.49 -27.11 10.87
C LYS A 226 -7.51 -26.41 9.93
N LEU A 227 -7.58 -26.67 8.63
CA LEU A 227 -6.75 -26.00 7.62
C LEU A 227 -7.04 -24.49 7.53
N ALA A 228 -8.31 -24.10 7.54
CA ALA A 228 -8.75 -22.71 7.50
C ALA A 228 -8.29 -21.91 8.72
N ILE A 229 -8.47 -22.47 9.93
CA ILE A 229 -8.02 -21.84 11.17
C ILE A 229 -6.49 -21.77 11.21
N GLY A 230 -5.80 -22.84 10.81
CA GLY A 230 -4.34 -22.86 10.72
C GLY A 230 -3.80 -21.80 9.77
N PHE A 231 -4.43 -21.63 8.60
CA PHE A 231 -4.10 -20.59 7.64
C PHE A 231 -4.26 -19.19 8.24
N LEU A 232 -5.37 -18.89 8.91
CA LEU A 232 -5.60 -17.60 9.56
C LEU A 232 -4.57 -17.29 10.66
N LEU A 233 -4.23 -18.28 11.49
CA LEU A 233 -3.23 -18.12 12.55
C LEU A 233 -1.83 -17.90 11.97
N MET A 234 -1.45 -18.66 10.95
CA MET A 234 -0.18 -18.50 10.26
C MET A 234 -0.09 -17.13 9.56
N ALA A 235 -1.14 -16.71 8.85
CA ALA A 235 -1.20 -15.40 8.20
C ALA A 235 -1.15 -14.25 9.21
N SER A 236 -1.82 -14.39 10.36
CA SER A 236 -1.77 -13.42 11.45
C SER A 236 -0.39 -13.34 12.08
N ALA A 237 0.24 -14.48 12.34
CA ALA A 237 1.60 -14.54 12.87
C ALA A 237 2.61 -13.92 11.90
N PHE A 238 2.48 -14.21 10.60
CA PHE A 238 3.32 -13.63 9.55
C PHE A 238 3.15 -12.10 9.44
N LEU A 239 1.92 -11.60 9.48
CA LEU A 239 1.65 -10.16 9.45
C LEU A 239 2.22 -9.44 10.69
N MET A 240 2.07 -10.05 11.86
CA MET A 240 2.66 -9.55 13.11
C MET A 240 4.18 -9.60 13.09
N LEU A 241 4.78 -10.66 12.53
CA LEU A 241 6.22 -10.75 12.33
C LEU A 241 6.70 -9.58 11.46
N LEU A 242 6.03 -9.31 10.35
CA LEU A 242 6.33 -8.16 9.48
C LEU A 242 6.26 -6.83 10.24
N TYR A 243 5.19 -6.63 11.00
CA TYR A 243 4.96 -5.40 11.75
C TYR A 243 5.97 -5.15 12.88
N PHE A 244 6.38 -6.19 13.62
CA PHE A 244 7.31 -6.03 14.75
C PHE A 244 8.78 -6.12 14.35
N PHE A 245 9.13 -7.05 13.46
CA PHE A 245 10.53 -7.27 13.12
C PHE A 245 11.05 -6.29 12.08
N MET A 246 10.19 -5.66 11.26
CA MET A 246 10.47 -4.53 10.34
C MET A 246 11.88 -4.56 9.72
N ALA A 247 12.38 -5.76 9.44
CA ALA A 247 13.78 -5.94 9.15
C ALA A 247 13.96 -5.71 7.66
N SER A 248 14.83 -4.78 7.29
CA SER A 248 15.16 -4.52 5.87
C SER A 248 15.54 -5.82 5.14
N TRP A 249 16.17 -6.76 5.83
CA TRP A 249 16.50 -8.09 5.31
C TRP A 249 15.26 -8.91 4.89
N PHE A 250 14.15 -8.82 5.62
CA PHE A 250 12.93 -9.57 5.31
C PHE A 250 12.25 -9.06 4.03
N ILE A 251 12.30 -7.75 3.77
CA ILE A 251 11.81 -7.16 2.53
C ILE A 251 12.60 -7.71 1.34
N TRP A 252 13.93 -7.75 1.44
CA TRP A 252 14.79 -8.37 0.43
C TRP A 252 14.47 -9.86 0.22
N LEU A 253 14.15 -10.60 1.29
CA LEU A 253 13.71 -11.99 1.19
C LEU A 253 12.40 -12.14 0.39
N LEU A 254 11.42 -11.27 0.63
CA LEU A 254 10.16 -11.26 -0.13
C LEU A 254 10.37 -10.91 -1.60
N ILE A 255 11.24 -9.93 -1.90
CA ILE A 255 11.62 -9.58 -3.28
C ILE A 255 12.24 -10.78 -3.99
N VAL A 256 13.15 -11.50 -3.33
CA VAL A 256 13.78 -12.71 -3.92
C VAL A 256 12.74 -13.79 -4.18
N LEU A 257 11.84 -14.06 -3.23
CA LEU A 257 10.75 -15.04 -3.41
C LEU A 257 9.81 -14.64 -4.56
N PHE A 258 9.45 -13.36 -4.64
CA PHE A 258 8.64 -12.81 -5.72
C PHE A 258 9.34 -12.96 -7.08
N CYS A 259 10.64 -12.70 -7.17
CA CYS A 259 11.41 -12.92 -8.40
C CYS A 259 11.39 -14.39 -8.82
N ILE A 260 11.62 -15.33 -7.89
CA ILE A 260 11.61 -16.77 -8.19
C ILE A 260 10.24 -17.19 -8.74
N GLY A 261 9.17 -16.86 -8.00
CA GLY A 261 7.81 -17.18 -8.43
C GLY A 261 7.41 -16.47 -9.72
N GLY A 262 7.81 -15.21 -9.91
CA GLY A 262 7.55 -14.42 -11.11
C GLY A 262 8.26 -14.98 -12.35
N ILE A 263 9.52 -15.42 -12.21
CA ILE A 263 10.27 -16.10 -13.28
C ILE A 263 9.58 -17.40 -13.68
N GLU A 264 9.21 -18.23 -12.71
CA GLU A 264 8.51 -19.50 -12.94
C GLU A 264 7.16 -19.26 -13.63
N GLY A 265 6.34 -18.36 -13.08
CA GLY A 265 5.02 -18.05 -13.63
C GLY A 265 5.11 -17.46 -15.03
N MET A 266 6.04 -16.53 -15.27
CA MET A 266 6.24 -15.93 -16.59
C MET A 266 6.79 -16.94 -17.59
N HIS A 267 7.67 -17.84 -17.18
CA HIS A 267 8.17 -18.93 -18.03
C HIS A 267 7.03 -19.84 -18.48
N VAL A 268 6.20 -20.32 -17.56
CA VAL A 268 5.02 -21.14 -17.87
C VAL A 268 4.07 -20.38 -18.81
N CYS A 269 3.77 -19.12 -18.51
CA CYS A 269 2.88 -18.31 -19.33
C CYS A 269 3.42 -18.09 -20.75
N LEU A 270 4.70 -17.72 -20.87
CA LEU A 270 5.31 -17.38 -22.16
C LEU A 270 5.53 -18.62 -23.04
N VAL A 271 5.98 -19.75 -22.47
CA VAL A 271 6.12 -21.01 -23.21
C VAL A 271 4.77 -21.46 -23.75
N THR A 272 3.72 -21.45 -22.93
CA THR A 272 2.38 -21.89 -23.35
C THR A 272 1.76 -20.97 -24.42
N LEU A 273 1.94 -19.65 -24.30
CA LEU A 273 1.52 -18.69 -25.32
C LEU A 273 2.27 -18.85 -26.65
N ILE A 274 3.60 -19.01 -26.61
CA ILE A 274 4.41 -19.19 -27.82
C ILE A 274 4.04 -20.49 -28.52
N LEU A 275 3.84 -21.60 -27.78
CA LEU A 275 3.41 -22.87 -28.36
C LEU A 275 2.03 -22.77 -29.02
N ARG A 276 1.11 -22.00 -28.44
CA ARG A 276 -0.21 -21.75 -29.02
C ARG A 276 -0.12 -20.95 -30.32
N PHE A 277 0.66 -19.88 -30.34
CA PHE A 277 0.75 -18.99 -31.51
C PHE A 277 1.60 -19.59 -32.64
N PHE A 278 2.65 -20.35 -32.28
CA PHE A 278 3.58 -20.97 -33.21
C PHE A 278 3.54 -22.50 -33.11
N LYS A 279 2.47 -23.12 -33.64
CA LYS A 279 2.30 -24.60 -33.68
C LYS A 279 3.50 -25.35 -34.28
N ASN A 280 4.29 -24.72 -35.13
CA ASN A 280 5.48 -25.32 -35.77
C ASN A 280 6.78 -25.24 -34.93
N CYS A 281 6.87 -24.35 -33.93
CA CYS A 281 8.09 -24.21 -33.11
C CYS A 281 8.18 -25.22 -31.96
N GLY A 282 7.10 -25.96 -31.68
CA GLY A 282 6.93 -26.73 -30.44
C GLY A 282 7.40 -28.19 -30.42
N ARG A 283 8.05 -28.69 -31.48
CA ARG A 283 8.37 -30.14 -31.60
C ARG A 283 9.86 -30.48 -31.66
N LYS A 284 10.76 -29.56 -31.27
CA LYS A 284 12.18 -29.88 -31.13
C LYS A 284 12.54 -30.06 -29.66
N THR A 285 12.58 -31.32 -29.22
CA THR A 285 13.14 -31.71 -27.93
C THR A 285 14.64 -31.93 -28.09
N MET A 286 15.43 -31.46 -27.13
CA MET A 286 16.87 -31.71 -27.08
C MET A 286 17.18 -32.43 -25.77
N ASN A 287 17.88 -33.56 -25.88
CA ASN A 287 18.18 -34.40 -24.73
C ASN A 287 19.43 -33.85 -24.02
N ILE A 288 19.25 -33.44 -22.77
CA ILE A 288 20.34 -32.94 -21.91
C ILE A 288 20.71 -34.06 -20.93
N PRO A 289 22.00 -34.43 -20.83
CA PRO A 289 22.46 -35.63 -20.11
C PRO A 289 22.13 -35.67 -18.60
N MET A 290 21.64 -34.59 -17.99
CA MET A 290 21.23 -34.52 -16.58
C MET A 290 19.73 -34.29 -16.34
N PHE A 291 18.97 -33.80 -17.34
CA PHE A 291 17.58 -33.34 -17.19
C PHE A 291 16.58 -34.01 -18.15
N GLY A 292 17.04 -34.87 -19.06
CA GLY A 292 16.21 -35.57 -20.04
C GLY A 292 15.83 -34.70 -21.25
N ASP A 293 14.70 -35.02 -21.88
CA ASP A 293 14.20 -34.30 -23.07
C ASP A 293 13.61 -32.95 -22.67
N VAL A 294 14.38 -31.87 -22.87
CA VAL A 294 13.92 -30.49 -22.59
C VAL A 294 13.52 -29.80 -23.89
N LEU A 295 12.41 -29.06 -23.86
CA LEU A 295 11.95 -28.27 -24.98
C LEU A 295 12.94 -27.12 -25.27
N ILE A 296 13.46 -27.01 -26.50
CA ILE A 296 14.42 -25.93 -26.86
C ILE A 296 13.84 -24.54 -26.58
N LEU A 297 12.53 -24.38 -26.79
CA LEU A 297 11.81 -23.15 -26.46
C LEU A 297 11.92 -22.80 -24.96
N SER A 298 11.83 -23.78 -24.07
CA SER A 298 12.00 -23.57 -22.62
C SER A 298 13.40 -23.05 -22.28
N LEU A 299 14.43 -23.60 -22.95
CA LEU A 299 15.83 -23.20 -22.76
C LEU A 299 16.10 -21.76 -23.21
N VAL A 300 15.36 -21.26 -24.21
CA VAL A 300 15.47 -19.87 -24.69
C VAL A 300 14.63 -18.91 -23.85
N VAL A 301 13.43 -19.32 -23.44
CA VAL A 301 12.49 -18.47 -22.71
C VAL A 301 12.95 -18.23 -21.27
N LEU A 302 13.49 -19.25 -20.60
CA LEU A 302 13.95 -19.13 -19.21
C LEU A 302 14.98 -18.01 -18.97
N PRO A 303 16.07 -17.86 -19.76
CA PRO A 303 17.02 -16.76 -19.58
C PRO A 303 16.41 -15.39 -19.89
N LEU A 304 15.44 -15.30 -20.81
CA LEU A 304 14.71 -14.06 -21.06
C LEU A 304 13.86 -13.67 -19.85
N CYS A 305 13.19 -14.63 -19.23
CA CYS A 305 12.41 -14.43 -18.02
C CYS A 305 13.30 -13.99 -16.83
N MET A 306 14.46 -14.63 -16.66
CA MET A 306 15.44 -14.23 -15.65
C MET A 306 15.96 -12.81 -15.90
N ALA A 307 16.32 -12.47 -17.13
CA ALA A 307 16.79 -11.13 -17.47
C ALA A 307 15.74 -10.07 -17.16
N PHE A 308 14.47 -10.32 -17.51
CA PHE A 308 13.36 -9.41 -17.21
C PHE A 308 13.19 -9.19 -15.69
N ALA A 309 13.21 -10.26 -14.89
CA ALA A 309 13.09 -10.16 -13.44
C ALA A 309 14.28 -9.44 -12.79
N ILE A 310 15.51 -9.67 -13.28
CA ILE A 310 16.71 -8.98 -12.80
C ILE A 310 16.66 -7.49 -13.13
N VAL A 311 16.27 -7.13 -14.37
CA VAL A 311 16.11 -5.73 -14.78
C VAL A 311 15.05 -5.03 -13.94
N TRP A 312 13.93 -5.71 -13.65
CA TRP A 312 12.91 -5.19 -12.75
C TRP A 312 13.47 -4.96 -11.34
N ALA A 313 14.12 -5.97 -10.74
CA ALA A 313 14.67 -5.87 -9.38
C ALA A 313 15.72 -4.76 -9.26
N ALA A 314 16.56 -4.56 -10.29
CA ALA A 314 17.56 -3.49 -10.33
C ALA A 314 16.93 -2.08 -10.45
N ASN A 315 15.76 -1.97 -11.08
CA ASN A 315 15.08 -0.70 -11.34
C ASN A 315 13.81 -0.50 -10.51
N GLN A 316 13.62 -1.27 -9.44
CA GLN A 316 12.36 -1.32 -8.67
C GLN A 316 11.87 0.05 -8.15
N HIS A 317 12.77 1.02 -7.96
CA HIS A 317 12.44 2.38 -7.51
C HIS A 317 11.99 3.33 -8.65
N ALA A 318 12.10 2.92 -9.91
CA ALA A 318 11.71 3.73 -11.06
C ALA A 318 10.19 3.65 -11.29
N PRO A 319 9.54 4.72 -11.81
CA PRO A 319 8.10 4.70 -12.07
C PRO A 319 7.68 3.67 -13.13
N LEU A 320 8.61 3.25 -14.00
CA LEU A 320 8.35 2.21 -15.00
C LEU A 320 8.34 0.79 -14.39
N ALA A 321 8.91 0.61 -13.20
CA ALA A 321 9.00 -0.70 -12.57
C ALA A 321 7.63 -1.28 -12.18
N TRP A 322 6.63 -0.43 -11.97
CA TRP A 322 5.24 -0.84 -11.70
C TRP A 322 4.69 -1.75 -12.81
N ILE A 323 4.95 -1.43 -14.08
CA ILE A 323 4.51 -2.26 -15.20
C ILE A 323 5.17 -3.64 -15.16
N GLY A 324 6.48 -3.68 -14.86
CA GLY A 324 7.21 -4.94 -14.73
C GLY A 324 6.71 -5.78 -13.55
N GLN A 325 6.38 -5.12 -12.44
CA GLN A 325 5.82 -5.76 -11.25
C GLN A 325 4.45 -6.36 -11.53
N ASP A 326 3.57 -5.62 -12.21
CA ASP A 326 2.23 -6.09 -12.59
C ASP A 326 2.31 -7.29 -13.52
N VAL A 327 3.21 -7.29 -14.52
CA VAL A 327 3.40 -8.42 -15.43
C VAL A 327 3.89 -9.66 -14.68
N LEU A 328 4.92 -9.54 -13.84
CA LEU A 328 5.44 -10.65 -13.02
C LEU A 328 4.37 -11.16 -12.05
N GLY A 329 3.62 -10.25 -11.43
CA GLY A 329 2.54 -10.55 -10.51
C GLY A 329 1.39 -11.29 -11.17
N ILE A 330 0.92 -10.84 -12.33
CA ILE A 330 -0.15 -11.50 -13.10
C ILE A 330 0.29 -12.92 -13.49
N CYS A 331 1.50 -13.08 -14.02
CA CYS A 331 2.02 -14.40 -14.39
C CYS A 331 2.13 -15.34 -13.18
N LEU A 332 2.67 -14.85 -12.06
CA LEU A 332 2.72 -15.60 -10.80
C LEU A 332 1.31 -16.00 -10.33
N MET A 333 0.35 -15.07 -10.33
CA MET A 333 -1.02 -15.34 -9.90
C MET A 333 -1.73 -16.35 -10.78
N ILE A 334 -1.56 -16.29 -12.10
CA ILE A 334 -2.12 -17.29 -13.03
C ILE A 334 -1.60 -18.69 -12.67
N THR A 335 -0.30 -18.84 -12.45
CA THR A 335 0.31 -20.13 -12.10
C THR A 335 -0.13 -20.62 -10.72
N VAL A 336 -0.16 -19.74 -9.71
CA VAL A 336 -0.65 -20.09 -8.37
C VAL A 336 -2.11 -20.54 -8.42
N LEU A 337 -2.97 -19.85 -9.15
CA LEU A 337 -4.39 -20.21 -9.31
C LEU A 337 -4.59 -21.55 -10.03
N GLN A 338 -3.68 -21.94 -10.93
CA GLN A 338 -3.71 -23.27 -11.56
C GLN A 338 -3.33 -24.39 -10.59
N MET A 339 -2.41 -24.12 -9.66
CA MET A 339 -1.97 -25.06 -8.64
C MET A 339 -2.95 -25.14 -7.46
N ALA A 340 -3.65 -24.04 -7.16
CA ALA A 340 -4.61 -23.93 -6.07
C ALA A 340 -5.93 -24.65 -6.41
N ARG A 341 -5.94 -25.97 -6.25
CA ARG A 341 -7.18 -26.77 -6.32
C ARG A 341 -7.85 -26.83 -4.96
N LEU A 342 -8.99 -26.14 -4.83
CA LEU A 342 -9.85 -26.31 -3.67
C LEU A 342 -10.71 -27.57 -3.87
N PRO A 343 -10.70 -28.53 -2.92
CA PRO A 343 -11.37 -29.81 -3.09
C PRO A 343 -12.90 -29.71 -3.04
N ASN A 344 -13.45 -28.62 -2.48
CA ASN A 344 -14.90 -28.44 -2.33
C ASN A 344 -15.27 -26.95 -2.34
N ILE A 345 -16.42 -26.60 -2.93
CA ILE A 345 -16.96 -25.24 -2.88
C ILE A 345 -17.35 -24.83 -1.45
N LYS A 346 -17.76 -25.79 -0.59
CA LYS A 346 -18.03 -25.55 0.84
C LYS A 346 -16.78 -25.03 1.56
N VAL A 347 -15.60 -25.57 1.21
CA VAL A 347 -14.30 -25.10 1.72
C VAL A 347 -14.03 -23.67 1.27
N ALA A 348 -14.20 -23.40 -0.02
CA ALA A 348 -13.97 -22.08 -0.60
C ALA A 348 -14.83 -21.00 0.06
N SER A 349 -16.12 -21.27 0.28
CA SER A 349 -17.01 -20.31 0.95
C SER A 349 -16.62 -20.06 2.41
N ALA A 350 -16.17 -21.09 3.14
CA ALA A 350 -15.73 -20.94 4.51
C ALA A 350 -14.44 -20.11 4.60
N LEU A 351 -13.45 -20.40 3.75
CA LEU A 351 -12.21 -19.62 3.66
C LEU A 351 -12.47 -18.16 3.29
N LEU A 352 -13.42 -17.89 2.38
CA LEU A 352 -13.78 -16.52 1.98
C LEU A 352 -14.42 -15.74 3.15
N MET A 353 -15.33 -16.37 3.90
CA MET A 353 -15.93 -15.75 5.09
C MET A 353 -14.87 -15.46 6.16
N CYS A 354 -13.96 -16.40 6.40
CA CYS A 354 -12.82 -16.24 7.28
C CYS A 354 -11.90 -15.08 6.85
N ALA A 355 -11.56 -14.99 5.55
CA ALA A 355 -10.75 -13.92 5.01
C ALA A 355 -11.41 -12.55 5.13
N PHE A 356 -12.74 -12.46 4.96
CA PHE A 356 -13.50 -11.23 5.18
C PHE A 356 -13.43 -10.74 6.62
N VAL A 357 -13.59 -11.65 7.60
CA VAL A 357 -13.46 -11.30 9.03
C VAL A 357 -12.02 -10.91 9.37
N TYR A 358 -11.04 -11.62 8.80
CA TYR A 358 -9.61 -11.31 8.95
C TYR A 358 -9.29 -9.88 8.49
N ASP A 359 -9.77 -9.48 7.31
CA ASP A 359 -9.55 -8.15 6.74
C ASP A 359 -10.13 -7.04 7.64
N ILE A 360 -11.40 -7.20 8.06
CA ILE A 360 -12.06 -6.26 8.97
C ILE A 360 -11.28 -6.11 10.28
N PHE A 361 -10.84 -7.23 10.86
CA PHE A 361 -10.09 -7.23 12.10
C PHE A 361 -8.78 -6.44 11.96
N TRP A 362 -7.98 -6.73 10.95
CA TRP A 362 -6.67 -6.10 10.78
C TRP A 362 -6.73 -4.65 10.30
N VAL A 363 -7.80 -4.23 9.63
CA VAL A 363 -7.99 -2.84 9.19
C VAL A 363 -8.61 -1.97 10.29
N PHE A 364 -9.71 -2.43 10.91
CA PHE A 364 -10.54 -1.59 11.78
C PHE A 364 -10.37 -1.87 13.28
N ILE A 365 -10.07 -3.10 13.67
CA ILE A 365 -9.97 -3.48 15.09
C ILE A 365 -8.53 -3.33 15.60
N SER A 366 -7.53 -3.66 14.78
CA SER A 366 -6.11 -3.55 15.15
C SER A 366 -5.68 -2.15 15.67
N PRO A 367 -6.19 -1.00 15.17
CA PRO A 367 -5.84 0.32 15.70
C PRO A 367 -6.27 0.53 17.16
N LEU A 368 -7.29 -0.19 17.62
CA LEU A 368 -7.75 -0.11 19.01
C LEU A 368 -6.75 -0.76 19.97
N ILE A 369 -5.93 -1.70 19.48
CA ILE A 369 -4.96 -2.47 20.27
C ILE A 369 -3.54 -1.89 20.11
N PHE A 370 -3.17 -1.51 18.88
CA PHE A 370 -1.80 -1.09 18.52
C PHE A 370 -1.67 0.41 18.24
N HIS A 371 -2.73 1.19 18.44
CA HIS A 371 -2.83 2.62 18.11
C HIS A 371 -2.73 2.98 16.62
N GLU A 372 -2.32 2.04 15.76
CA GLU A 372 -2.28 2.17 14.30
C GLU A 372 -2.82 0.89 13.62
N SER A 373 -3.32 1.01 12.38
CA SER A 373 -3.76 -0.16 11.60
C SER A 373 -2.54 -0.94 11.13
N VAL A 374 -2.31 -2.13 11.68
CA VAL A 374 -1.16 -3.00 11.34
C VAL A 374 -1.10 -3.29 9.83
N MET A 375 -2.24 -3.56 9.19
CA MET A 375 -2.27 -3.79 7.73
C MET A 375 -1.85 -2.57 6.91
N ILE A 376 -2.20 -1.36 7.37
CA ILE A 376 -1.85 -0.11 6.67
C ILE A 376 -0.38 0.22 6.92
N ALA A 377 0.08 0.09 8.16
CA ALA A 377 1.47 0.28 8.53
C ALA A 377 2.38 -0.65 7.73
N VAL A 378 2.00 -1.93 7.58
CA VAL A 378 2.77 -2.89 6.79
C VAL A 378 2.72 -2.58 5.29
N SER A 379 1.57 -2.19 4.73
CA SER A 379 1.47 -1.91 3.29
C SER A 379 2.27 -0.67 2.86
N LEU A 380 2.38 0.34 3.72
CA LEU A 380 3.21 1.52 3.50
C LEU A 380 4.71 1.23 3.39
N ILE A 381 5.20 0.10 3.91
CA ILE A 381 6.61 -0.30 3.82
C ILE A 381 7.00 -0.69 2.40
N PHE A 382 6.05 -1.24 1.65
CA PHE A 382 6.27 -1.77 0.30
C PHE A 382 6.04 -0.71 -0.80
N LEU A 383 5.71 0.52 -0.40
CA LEU A 383 5.46 1.68 -1.25
C LEU A 383 6.63 2.67 -1.13
#